data_AF-A0A537DKM5-F1
#
_entry.id   AF-A0A537DKM5-F1
#
_cell.length_a   1.000
_cell.length_b   1.000
_cell.length_c   1.000
_cell.angle_alpha   90.00
_cell.angle_beta   90.00
_cell.angle_gamma   90.00
#
_symmetry.space_group_name_H-M   'P 1'
#
loop_
_entity.id
_entity.type
_entity.pdbx_description
1 polymer ?
#
loop_
_entity_poly.entity_id
_entity_poly.type
_entity_poly.pdbx_seq_one_letter_code
_entity_poly.pdbx_strand_id
1 'polypeptide(L)'
;MRPFRITPRQNPARRLSRVHAFEAQGVTLRYPERSWSGVRFDDGVVVFALRERDVEGHDDGFSCLLWAPPTEGTTQWADRSSRQERLEHCRLALVHGGADGLLVCGDAALVEPDAILALRVEKRRDEYWATWGFAARTQTPRGGRDRRFARFYAARIAA
;
A
#
# COMPACT_ATOMS: atom_id res chain seq x y z
N MET A 1 13.41 19.41 -3.35
CA MET A 1 12.51 18.36 -3.87
C MET A 1 11.08 18.83 -3.65
N ARG A 2 10.25 18.94 -4.70
CA ARG A 2 8.83 19.32 -4.54
C ARG A 2 8.03 18.07 -4.15
N PRO A 3 7.09 18.14 -3.20
CA PRO A 3 6.28 16.99 -2.83
C PRO A 3 5.40 16.58 -4.02
N PHE A 4 5.43 15.30 -4.37
CA PHE A 4 4.43 14.73 -5.28
C PHE A 4 3.16 14.48 -4.47
N ARG A 5 2.02 14.98 -4.95
CA ARG A 5 0.73 14.71 -4.33
C ARG A 5 -0.03 13.72 -5.18
N ILE A 6 -0.30 12.53 -4.63
CA ILE A 6 -1.26 11.63 -5.25
C ILE A 6 -2.62 12.28 -5.04
N THR A 7 -3.24 12.73 -6.13
CA THR A 7 -4.59 13.30 -6.08
C THR A 7 -5.56 12.21 -6.49
N PRO A 8 -6.21 11.49 -5.56
CA PRO A 8 -7.29 10.58 -5.92
C PRO A 8 -8.40 11.38 -6.60
N ARG A 9 -9.17 10.76 -7.52
CA ARG A 9 -10.38 11.37 -8.10
C ARG A 9 -11.30 11.76 -6.94
N GLN A 10 -11.42 13.05 -6.69
CA GLN A 10 -12.13 13.59 -5.52
C GLN A 10 -13.64 13.38 -5.69
N ASN A 11 -14.18 12.29 -5.16
CA ASN A 11 -15.59 12.20 -4.83
C ASN A 11 -15.74 12.23 -3.30
N PRO A 12 -15.86 13.43 -2.68
CA PRO A 12 -15.84 13.58 -1.22
C PRO A 12 -16.97 12.82 -0.50
N ALA A 13 -18.01 12.38 -1.22
CA ALA A 13 -19.13 11.63 -0.66
C ALA A 13 -18.81 10.15 -0.33
N ARG A 14 -17.61 9.65 -0.61
CA ARG A 14 -17.30 8.21 -0.52
C ARG A 14 -16.06 7.83 0.29
N ARG A 15 -15.53 8.75 1.09
CA ARG A 15 -14.39 8.46 1.98
C ARG A 15 -14.81 7.51 3.09
N LEU A 16 -14.05 6.43 3.24
CA LEU A 16 -14.26 5.42 4.27
C LEU A 16 -13.19 5.51 5.35
N SER A 17 -13.52 5.00 6.54
CA SER A 17 -12.50 4.66 7.54
C SER A 17 -11.59 3.56 6.99
N ARG A 18 -10.37 3.42 7.53
CA ARG A 18 -9.46 2.33 7.16
C ARG A 18 -10.12 0.96 7.22
N VAL A 19 -10.85 0.67 8.31
CA VAL A 19 -11.52 -0.63 8.51
C VAL A 19 -12.58 -0.87 7.44
N HIS A 20 -13.48 0.08 7.22
CA HIS A 20 -14.53 -0.07 6.19
C HIS A 20 -13.95 -0.12 4.77
N ALA A 21 -12.81 0.52 4.52
CA ALA A 21 -12.12 0.40 3.24
C ALA A 21 -11.55 -1.01 3.02
N PHE A 22 -11.01 -1.66 4.05
CA PHE A 22 -10.61 -3.07 3.96
C PHE A 22 -11.81 -3.99 3.72
N GLU A 23 -12.92 -3.78 4.43
CA GLU A 23 -14.15 -4.55 4.23
C GLU A 23 -14.71 -4.39 2.81
N ALA A 24 -14.70 -3.18 2.26
CA ALA A 24 -15.07 -2.92 0.87
C ALA A 24 -14.15 -3.63 -0.14
N GLN A 25 -12.94 -4.03 0.29
CA GLN A 25 -12.00 -4.85 -0.47
C GLN A 25 -12.10 -6.35 -0.16
N GLY A 26 -13.10 -6.81 0.59
CA GLY A 26 -13.24 -8.22 0.97
C GLY A 26 -12.18 -8.70 1.96
N VAL A 27 -11.63 -7.79 2.77
CA VAL A 27 -10.61 -8.07 3.78
C VAL A 27 -11.17 -7.86 5.18
N THR A 28 -11.11 -8.90 6.01
CA THR A 28 -11.35 -8.79 7.45
C THR A 28 -10.01 -8.64 8.17
N LEU A 29 -9.80 -7.50 8.84
CA LEU A 29 -8.56 -7.26 9.59
C LEU A 29 -8.49 -8.11 10.87
N ARG A 30 -7.34 -8.71 11.13
CA ARG A 30 -7.10 -9.48 12.36
C ARG A 30 -7.19 -8.60 13.61
N TYR A 31 -6.66 -7.39 13.53
CA TYR A 31 -6.69 -6.40 14.61
C TYR A 31 -7.22 -5.06 14.05
N PRO A 32 -8.55 -4.83 14.00
CA PRO A 32 -9.13 -3.67 13.33
C PRO A 32 -8.50 -2.33 13.69
N GLU A 33 -8.13 -2.11 14.96
CA GLU A 33 -7.53 -0.85 15.42
C GLU A 33 -6.08 -0.63 14.98
N ARG A 34 -5.31 -1.68 14.69
CA ARG A 34 -3.84 -1.60 14.49
C ARG A 34 -3.29 -2.34 13.27
N SER A 35 -4.05 -3.22 12.63
CA SER A 35 -3.61 -3.91 11.41
C SER A 35 -3.63 -2.97 10.21
N TRP A 36 -2.47 -2.73 9.59
CA TRP A 36 -2.37 -1.90 8.38
C TRP A 36 -2.39 -2.72 7.08
N SER A 37 -2.69 -4.01 7.17
CA SER A 37 -2.71 -4.94 6.04
C SER A 37 -3.57 -6.13 6.38
N GLY A 38 -4.12 -6.79 5.36
CA GLY A 38 -4.85 -8.04 5.49
C GLY A 38 -4.85 -8.81 4.16
N VAL A 39 -5.40 -10.02 4.19
CA VAL A 39 -5.53 -10.88 3.01
C VAL A 39 -6.99 -10.88 2.57
N ARG A 40 -7.24 -10.63 1.29
CA ARG A 40 -8.57 -10.68 0.70
C ARG A 40 -9.04 -12.13 0.64
N PHE A 41 -10.25 -12.38 1.13
CA PHE A 41 -10.78 -13.73 1.28
C PHE A 41 -10.92 -14.48 -0.06
N ASP A 42 -11.37 -13.77 -1.10
CA ASP A 42 -11.75 -14.38 -2.37
C ASP A 42 -10.56 -14.90 -3.22
N ASP A 43 -9.43 -14.18 -3.20
CA ASP A 43 -8.31 -14.41 -4.13
C ASP A 43 -6.93 -14.52 -3.42
N GLY A 44 -6.89 -14.37 -2.10
CA GLY A 44 -5.64 -14.40 -1.34
C GLY A 44 -4.72 -13.20 -1.57
N VAL A 45 -5.18 -12.16 -2.28
CA VAL A 45 -4.38 -10.94 -2.52
C VAL A 45 -4.17 -10.20 -1.21
N VAL A 46 -2.92 -9.83 -0.94
CA VAL A 46 -2.59 -8.98 0.19
C VAL A 46 -3.00 -7.55 -0.13
N VAL A 47 -3.73 -6.91 0.78
CA VAL A 47 -4.08 -5.49 0.70
C VAL A 47 -3.31 -4.73 1.78
N PHE A 48 -2.62 -3.66 1.41
CA PHE A 48 -1.90 -2.77 2.32
C PHE A 48 -2.57 -1.40 2.40
N ALA A 49 -2.73 -0.87 3.61
CA ALA A 49 -2.93 0.55 3.80
C ALA A 49 -1.57 1.27 3.82
N LEU A 50 -1.45 2.33 3.01
CA LEU A 50 -0.27 3.19 2.89
C LEU A 50 -0.65 4.60 3.33
N ARG A 51 0.12 5.21 4.23
CA ARG A 51 -0.11 6.62 4.59
C ARG A 51 0.49 7.50 3.51
N GLU A 52 -0.25 8.51 3.06
CA GLU A 52 0.24 9.48 2.06
C GLU A 52 1.61 10.09 2.44
N ARG A 53 1.82 10.38 3.73
CA ARG A 53 3.08 10.96 4.23
C ARG A 53 4.30 10.02 4.17
N ASP A 54 4.06 8.70 4.08
CA ASP A 54 5.10 7.68 4.01
C ASP A 54 5.42 7.32 2.53
N VAL A 55 4.71 7.95 1.58
CA VAL A 55 4.92 7.75 0.14
C VAL A 55 6.03 8.66 -0.35
N GLU A 56 7.01 8.04 -0.99
CA GLU A 56 8.11 8.71 -1.68
C GLU A 56 7.81 8.75 -3.18
N GLY A 57 7.86 9.93 -3.77
CA GLY A 57 7.73 10.12 -5.22
C GLY A 57 9.10 10.24 -5.88
N HIS A 58 9.26 9.56 -7.01
CA HIS A 58 10.45 9.55 -7.85
C HIS A 58 10.06 9.78 -9.32
N ASP A 59 11.02 10.03 -10.21
CA ASP A 59 10.72 10.36 -11.61
C ASP A 59 9.90 9.28 -12.33
N ASP A 60 10.10 8.00 -11.99
CA ASP A 60 9.42 6.88 -12.64
C ASP A 60 8.25 6.27 -11.85
N GLY A 61 7.86 6.85 -10.70
CA GLY A 61 6.76 6.33 -9.90
C GLY A 61 6.85 6.67 -8.42
N PHE A 62 6.37 5.75 -7.59
CA PHE A 62 6.27 5.93 -6.16
C PHE A 62 6.77 4.69 -5.42
N SER A 63 7.25 4.91 -4.20
CA SER A 63 7.56 3.85 -3.25
C SER A 63 7.01 4.15 -1.86
N CYS A 64 6.79 3.11 -1.08
CA CYS A 64 6.43 3.22 0.33
C CYS A 64 7.08 2.08 1.10
N LEU A 65 7.70 2.36 2.24
CA LEU A 65 8.19 1.33 3.14
C LEU A 65 6.98 0.58 3.73
N LEU A 66 6.93 -0.73 3.54
CA LEU A 66 5.89 -1.59 4.13
C LEU A 66 6.33 -2.10 5.50
N TRP A 67 7.59 -2.50 5.62
CA TRP A 67 8.14 -3.07 6.84
C TRP A 67 9.66 -2.94 6.84
N ALA A 68 10.24 -2.55 7.98
CA ALA A 68 11.68 -2.58 8.23
C ALA A 68 11.92 -3.18 9.62
N PRO A 69 13.06 -3.84 9.91
CA PRO A 69 13.38 -4.35 11.25
C PRO A 69 13.32 -3.24 12.31
N PRO A 70 13.08 -3.57 13.59
CA PRO A 70 13.04 -2.55 14.62
C PRO A 70 14.45 -1.98 14.80
N THR A 71 14.57 -0.66 14.86
CA THR A 71 15.83 -0.01 15.23
C THR A 71 16.15 -0.34 16.69
N GLU A 72 17.41 -0.66 16.98
CA GLU A 72 17.86 -0.92 18.36
C GLU A 72 17.41 0.21 19.30
N GLY A 73 16.86 -0.18 20.46
CA GLY A 73 16.36 0.75 21.48
C GLY A 73 14.88 1.15 21.38
N THR A 74 14.19 0.87 20.26
CA THR A 74 12.75 1.18 20.13
C THR A 74 11.88 -0.01 20.52
N THR A 75 11.50 -0.09 21.81
CA THR A 75 10.69 -1.22 22.31
C THR A 75 9.23 -0.80 22.53
N GLN A 76 8.45 -0.63 21.46
CA GLN A 76 6.99 -0.53 21.59
C GLN A 76 6.36 -1.93 21.49
N TRP A 77 6.20 -2.58 22.65
CA TRP A 77 5.59 -3.91 22.78
C TRP A 77 4.18 -3.99 22.18
N ALA A 78 3.43 -2.88 22.22
CA ALA A 78 2.03 -2.81 21.80
C ALA A 78 1.79 -3.13 20.32
N ASP A 79 2.80 -2.97 19.46
CA ASP A 79 2.66 -3.21 18.02
C ASP A 79 3.35 -4.49 17.53
N ARG A 80 3.89 -5.32 18.43
CA ARG A 80 4.65 -6.52 18.01
C ARG A 80 3.80 -7.46 17.15
N SER A 81 2.54 -7.70 17.53
CA SER A 81 1.66 -8.65 16.82
C SER A 81 1.22 -8.14 15.44
N SER A 82 0.79 -6.87 15.31
CA SER A 82 0.42 -6.30 14.01
C SER A 82 1.63 -6.07 13.11
N ARG A 83 2.80 -5.81 13.69
CA ARG A 83 4.06 -5.72 12.95
C ARG A 83 4.55 -7.08 12.46
N GLN A 84 4.36 -8.14 13.23
CA GLN A 84 4.62 -9.52 12.81
C GLN A 84 3.64 -9.97 11.72
N GLU A 85 2.35 -9.68 11.90
CA GLU A 85 1.32 -9.87 10.86
C GLU A 85 1.71 -9.15 9.56
N ARG A 86 2.11 -7.88 9.63
CA ARG A 86 2.50 -7.12 8.45
C ARG A 86 3.74 -7.71 7.76
N LEU A 87 4.69 -8.27 8.51
CA LEU A 87 5.83 -8.99 7.95
C LEU A 87 5.39 -10.25 7.18
N GLU A 88 4.45 -11.02 7.74
CA GLU A 88 3.87 -12.20 7.09
C GLU A 88 3.18 -11.82 5.78
N HIS A 89 2.39 -10.75 5.78
CA HIS A 89 1.77 -10.20 4.58
C HIS A 89 2.79 -9.71 3.54
N CYS A 90 3.90 -9.08 3.97
CA CYS A 90 4.97 -8.68 3.04
C CYS A 90 5.62 -9.88 2.36
N ARG A 91 5.88 -10.96 3.12
CA ARG A 91 6.43 -12.21 2.56
C ARG A 91 5.46 -12.85 1.58
N LEU A 92 4.17 -12.89 1.91
CA LEU A 92 3.13 -13.41 1.02
C LEU A 92 3.03 -12.61 -0.28
N ALA A 93 2.97 -11.28 -0.18
CA ALA A 93 2.92 -10.39 -1.34
C ALA A 93 4.18 -10.50 -2.22
N LEU A 94 5.36 -10.69 -1.61
CA LEU A 94 6.60 -10.93 -2.35
C LEU A 94 6.53 -12.23 -3.17
N VAL A 95 6.03 -13.32 -2.57
CA VAL A 95 5.86 -14.62 -3.25
C VAL A 95 4.87 -14.51 -4.41
N HIS A 96 3.78 -13.75 -4.24
CA HIS A 96 2.79 -13.53 -5.29
C HIS A 96 3.19 -12.46 -6.31
N GLY A 97 4.32 -11.78 -6.11
CA GLY A 97 4.84 -10.74 -7.00
C GLY A 97 4.04 -9.44 -7.00
N GLY A 98 3.07 -9.28 -6.09
CA GLY A 98 2.22 -8.09 -6.03
C GLY A 98 1.22 -8.08 -4.88
N ALA A 99 0.61 -6.91 -4.69
CA ALA A 99 -0.39 -6.62 -3.68
C ALA A 99 -1.29 -5.46 -4.15
N ASP A 100 -2.41 -5.25 -3.46
CA ASP A 100 -3.25 -4.07 -3.63
C ASP A 100 -2.96 -3.04 -2.53
N GLY A 101 -3.11 -1.76 -2.84
CA GLY A 101 -2.81 -0.65 -1.95
C GLY A 101 -4.00 0.28 -1.76
N LEU A 102 -4.31 0.60 -0.51
CA LEU A 102 -5.26 1.62 -0.11
C LEU A 102 -4.50 2.85 0.38
N LEU A 103 -4.68 3.99 -0.27
CA LEU A 103 -4.06 5.24 0.15
C LEU A 103 -4.89 5.88 1.27
N VAL A 104 -4.24 6.10 2.42
CA VAL A 104 -4.81 6.78 3.59
C VAL A 104 -4.35 8.24 3.56
N CYS A 105 -5.30 9.16 3.39
CA CYS A 105 -5.06 10.60 3.23
C CYS A 105 -5.51 11.41 4.46
N GLY A 106 -4.71 12.42 4.79
CA GLY A 106 -5.01 13.42 5.82
C GLY A 106 -5.07 12.88 7.26
N ASP A 107 -5.29 13.79 8.21
CA ASP A 107 -5.29 13.49 9.65
C ASP A 107 -6.48 12.65 10.09
N ALA A 108 -7.58 12.71 9.35
CA ALA A 108 -8.77 11.90 9.59
C ALA A 108 -8.60 10.43 9.16
N ALA A 109 -7.43 10.04 8.63
CA ALA A 109 -7.11 8.68 8.17
C ALA A 109 -8.18 8.09 7.23
N LEU A 110 -8.64 8.91 6.28
CA LEU A 110 -9.68 8.54 5.34
C LEU A 110 -9.10 7.86 4.11
N VAL A 111 -9.83 6.88 3.59
CA VAL A 111 -9.46 6.11 2.39
C VAL A 111 -10.49 6.35 1.31
N GLU A 112 -10.03 6.57 0.08
CA GLU A 112 -10.86 6.55 -1.11
C GLU A 112 -10.95 5.10 -1.61
N PRO A 113 -12.07 4.39 -1.42
CA PRO A 113 -12.15 2.93 -1.63
C PRO A 113 -12.00 2.52 -3.10
N ASP A 114 -12.33 3.42 -4.03
CA ASP A 114 -12.23 3.18 -5.48
C ASP A 114 -10.81 3.44 -6.03
N ALA A 115 -9.88 3.89 -5.19
CA ALA A 115 -8.50 4.25 -5.57
C ALA A 115 -7.49 3.17 -5.16
N ILE A 116 -7.67 1.93 -5.64
CA ILE A 116 -6.79 0.80 -5.34
C ILE A 116 -5.50 0.87 -6.17
N LEU A 117 -4.35 1.00 -5.51
CA LEU A 117 -3.03 0.99 -6.12
C LEU A 117 -2.57 -0.46 -6.38
N ALA A 118 -2.21 -0.78 -7.62
CA ALA A 118 -1.52 -2.04 -7.91
C ALA A 118 -0.05 -1.93 -7.49
N LEU A 119 0.33 -2.65 -6.44
CA LEU A 119 1.65 -2.61 -5.83
C LEU A 119 2.51 -3.79 -6.31
N ARG A 120 3.78 -3.51 -6.59
CA ARG A 120 4.83 -4.52 -6.60
C ARG A 120 5.51 -4.52 -5.23
N VAL A 121 5.73 -5.69 -4.65
CA VAL A 121 6.43 -5.82 -3.38
C VAL A 121 7.83 -6.34 -3.62
N GLU A 122 8.81 -5.65 -3.04
CA GLU A 122 10.23 -5.94 -3.20
C GLU A 122 10.89 -6.05 -1.82
N LYS A 123 11.83 -6.98 -1.68
CA LYS A 123 12.71 -7.05 -0.52
C LYS A 123 14.02 -6.32 -0.84
N ARG A 124 14.37 -5.32 -0.02
CA ARG A 124 15.63 -4.57 -0.10
C ARG A 124 16.39 -4.80 1.19
N ARG A 125 17.42 -5.65 1.16
CA ARG A 125 18.11 -6.13 2.38
C ARG A 125 17.10 -6.71 3.36
N ASP A 126 16.90 -6.09 4.53
CA ASP A 126 15.97 -6.55 5.56
C ASP A 126 14.61 -5.83 5.52
N GLU A 127 14.41 -4.94 4.56
CA GLU A 127 13.20 -4.14 4.41
C GLU A 127 12.30 -4.67 3.28
N TYR A 128 11.02 -4.38 3.41
CA TYR A 128 10.01 -4.64 2.39
C TYR A 128 9.43 -3.31 1.93
N TRP A 129 9.41 -3.13 0.62
CA TRP A 129 8.98 -1.91 -0.05
C TRP A 129 7.87 -2.22 -1.04
N ALA A 130 6.88 -1.34 -1.09
CA ALA A 130 5.91 -1.29 -2.18
C ALA A 130 6.40 -0.30 -3.23
N THR A 131 6.26 -0.64 -4.51
CA THR A 131 6.49 0.26 -5.65
C THR A 131 5.31 0.24 -6.61
N TRP A 132 4.93 1.40 -7.15
CA TRP A 132 3.90 1.51 -8.19
C TRP A 132 4.17 2.71 -9.10
N GLY A 133 3.50 2.78 -10.24
CA GLY A 133 3.75 3.79 -11.26
C GLY A 133 4.44 3.21 -12.50
N PHE A 134 5.09 4.07 -13.29
CA PHE A 134 5.56 3.70 -14.63
C PHE A 134 6.68 2.65 -14.59
N ALA A 135 7.69 2.81 -13.73
CA ALA A 135 8.78 1.83 -13.58
C ALA A 135 8.31 0.47 -13.05
N ALA A 136 7.32 0.44 -12.15
CA ALA A 136 6.79 -0.83 -11.63
C ALA A 136 6.08 -1.65 -12.73
N ARG A 137 5.50 -0.98 -13.73
CA ARG A 137 4.80 -1.61 -14.88
C ARG A 137 5.73 -2.18 -15.93
N THR A 138 6.98 -1.70 -16.04
CA THR A 138 7.93 -2.15 -17.08
C THR A 138 8.74 -3.38 -16.67
N GLN A 139 8.77 -3.73 -15.38
CA GLN A 139 9.47 -4.90 -14.85
C GLN A 139 8.59 -6.16 -14.74
N THR A 140 7.37 -6.12 -15.28
CA THR A 140 6.52 -7.33 -15.39
C THR A 140 7.05 -8.19 -16.53
N PRO A 141 7.36 -9.49 -16.31
CA PRO A 141 7.70 -10.39 -17.41
C PRO A 141 6.59 -10.33 -18.47
N ARG A 142 6.98 -10.17 -19.74
CA ARG A 142 6.07 -10.24 -20.90
C ARG A 142 5.41 -11.62 -20.91
N GLY A 143 4.28 -11.77 -20.24
CA GLY A 143 3.57 -13.06 -20.14
C GLY A 143 2.29 -13.00 -19.31
N GLY A 144 2.22 -12.16 -18.28
CA GLY A 144 0.98 -11.92 -17.54
C GLY A 144 0.39 -10.57 -17.91
N ARG A 145 -0.56 -10.53 -18.86
CA ARG A 145 -1.45 -9.36 -18.99
C ARG A 145 -2.38 -9.36 -17.78
N ASP A 146 -1.87 -8.90 -16.66
CA ASP A 146 -2.67 -8.78 -15.45
C ASP A 146 -3.55 -7.54 -15.57
N ARG A 147 -4.86 -7.75 -15.66
CA ARG A 147 -5.88 -6.69 -15.70
C ARG A 147 -5.89 -5.80 -14.44
N ARG A 148 -5.05 -6.11 -13.45
CA ARG A 148 -4.94 -5.47 -12.14
C ARG A 148 -4.31 -4.07 -12.12
N PHE A 149 -3.61 -3.64 -13.18
CA PHE A 149 -3.01 -2.31 -13.20
C PHE A 149 -4.03 -1.22 -13.57
N ALA A 150 -4.81 -0.78 -12.58
CA ALA A 150 -5.58 0.46 -12.72
C ALA A 150 -4.66 1.65 -13.03
N ARG A 151 -5.12 2.54 -13.92
CA ARG A 151 -4.41 3.71 -14.41
C ARG A 151 -4.38 4.80 -13.33
N PHE A 152 -3.33 4.86 -12.51
CA PHE A 152 -3.01 6.07 -11.77
C PHE A 152 -2.14 7.00 -12.62
N TYR A 153 -2.56 8.26 -12.70
CA TYR A 153 -1.78 9.35 -13.26
C TYR A 153 -1.11 10.10 -12.09
N ALA A 154 0.21 10.17 -12.09
CA ALA A 154 0.95 11.14 -11.29
C ALA A 154 0.90 12.47 -12.06
N ALA A 155 0.20 13.47 -11.53
CA ALA A 155 0.33 14.83 -12.04
C ALA A 155 1.42 15.54 -11.24
N ARG A 156 2.51 15.95 -11.89
CA ARG A 156 3.47 16.92 -11.31
C ARG A 156 2.71 18.22 -11.05
N ILE A 157 2.77 18.73 -9.83
CA ILE A 157 2.22 20.06 -9.52
C ILE A 157 3.12 21.11 -10.20
N ALA A 158 2.58 21.79 -11.22
CA ALA A 158 3.16 22.99 -11.77
C ALA A 158 2.89 24.16 -10.81
N ALA A 159 3.95 24.97 -10.61
CA ALA A 159 4.09 26.21 -9.84
C ALA A 159 2.93 26.65 -8.92
#